data_AF-A0AA42BMA9-F1
#
_entry.id   AF-A0AA42BMA9-F1
#
_cell.length_a   1.000
_cell.length_b   1.000
_cell.length_c   1.000
_cell.angle_alpha   90.00
_cell.angle_beta   90.00
_cell.angle_gamma   90.00
#
_symmetry.space_group_name_H-M   'P 1'
#
loop_
_entity.id
_entity.type
_entity.pdbx_description
1 polymer ?
#
loop_
_entity_poly.entity_id
_entity_poly.type
_entity_poly.pdbx_seq_one_letter_code
_entity_poly.pdbx_strand_id
1 'polypeptide(L)'
;MRFLFLLLAIISAHADAMYAKGCQDPKYHAYISSRFNVFAQNNERIYAQTLREYQYHLQSQSDKQDNTFELISALTRHLTYSAQLDPIEEVQQKIDTLLTYSDSLNMEKRIAGLVLDEFSSENHAINMARAWVAYRQGDFAATQSSLMASLDINEPMLLSVFGPDFSLVRQLYQDGHSDIVKTFIKKTEEFWQTAEANRLRFTWQQMMILDCQIQFTSSDLLQAQNLGIRTYSAQPLK
;
A
#
# COMPACT_ATOMS: atom_id res chain seq x y z
N MET A 1 -61.53 -37.24 6.08
CA MET A 1 -60.57 -36.50 5.23
C MET A 1 -59.52 -35.86 6.13
N ARG A 2 -58.32 -36.43 6.20
CA ARG A 2 -57.16 -35.80 6.87
C ARG A 2 -56.27 -35.22 5.78
N PHE A 3 -56.27 -33.89 5.66
CA PHE A 3 -55.33 -33.15 4.83
C PHE A 3 -53.97 -33.13 5.56
N LEU A 4 -53.00 -33.85 5.01
CA LEU A 4 -51.61 -33.82 5.47
C LEU A 4 -50.93 -32.60 4.82
N PHE A 5 -50.68 -31.56 5.61
CA PHE A 5 -49.91 -30.41 5.16
C PHE A 5 -48.42 -30.79 5.06
N LEU A 6 -47.86 -30.61 3.85
CA LEU A 6 -46.42 -30.51 3.63
C LEU A 6 -45.85 -29.36 4.49
N LEU A 7 -44.73 -29.61 5.16
CA LEU A 7 -43.80 -28.55 5.55
C LEU A 7 -42.40 -28.93 5.07
N LEU A 8 -42.00 -28.27 3.98
CA LEU A 8 -40.62 -28.12 3.57
C LEU A 8 -39.84 -27.50 4.74
N ALA A 9 -38.91 -28.25 5.33
CA ALA A 9 -37.83 -27.67 6.11
C ALA A 9 -36.68 -27.36 5.14
N ILE A 10 -36.59 -26.08 4.84
CA ILE A 10 -35.54 -25.32 4.18
C ILE A 10 -34.16 -25.93 4.44
N ILE A 11 -33.51 -26.41 3.38
CA ILE A 11 -32.07 -26.64 3.38
C ILE A 11 -31.43 -25.25 3.42
N SER A 12 -31.08 -24.79 4.61
CA SER A 12 -30.25 -23.61 4.79
C SER A 12 -28.92 -23.88 4.09
N ALA A 13 -28.70 -23.25 2.94
CA ALA A 13 -27.37 -23.11 2.37
C ALA A 13 -26.53 -22.32 3.40
N HIS A 14 -25.91 -23.05 4.33
CA HIS A 14 -24.78 -22.51 5.06
C HIS A 14 -23.76 -22.22 3.97
N ALA A 15 -23.46 -20.93 3.75
CA ALA A 15 -22.27 -20.56 3.04
C ALA A 15 -21.11 -21.14 3.86
N ASP A 16 -20.68 -22.35 3.51
CA ASP A 16 -19.55 -23.01 4.13
C ASP A 16 -18.36 -22.07 3.93
N ALA A 17 -17.86 -21.50 5.04
CA ALA A 17 -16.60 -20.79 5.00
C ALA A 17 -15.57 -21.78 4.43
N MET A 18 -14.91 -21.39 3.34
CA MET A 18 -13.86 -22.20 2.69
C MET A 18 -12.75 -22.57 3.69
N TYR A 19 -12.63 -21.77 4.74
CA TYR A 19 -11.75 -21.94 5.89
C TYR A 19 -12.58 -22.34 7.12
N ALA A 20 -12.62 -23.64 7.41
CA ALA A 20 -13.43 -24.23 8.48
C ALA A 20 -13.05 -23.71 9.87
N LYS A 21 -11.80 -23.28 10.07
CA LYS A 21 -11.33 -22.66 11.32
C LYS A 21 -11.25 -21.13 11.25
N GLY A 22 -11.92 -20.52 10.28
CA GLY A 22 -11.89 -19.08 10.06
C GLY A 22 -10.47 -18.56 9.89
N CYS A 23 -10.15 -17.46 10.57
CA CYS A 23 -8.84 -16.80 10.44
C CYS A 23 -7.67 -17.62 10.98
N GLN A 24 -7.93 -18.67 11.76
CA GLN A 24 -6.93 -19.59 12.28
C GLN A 24 -6.80 -20.87 11.44
N ASP A 25 -7.44 -20.92 10.27
CA ASP A 25 -7.35 -22.07 9.37
C ASP A 25 -5.95 -22.18 8.74
N PRO A 26 -5.27 -23.33 8.85
CA PRO A 26 -3.95 -23.52 8.24
C PRO A 26 -3.94 -23.29 6.73
N LYS A 27 -5.04 -23.55 6.02
CA LYS A 27 -5.14 -23.27 4.57
C LYS A 27 -5.16 -21.77 4.31
N TYR A 28 -5.82 -21.00 5.17
CA TYR A 28 -5.81 -19.55 5.08
C TYR A 28 -4.40 -18.99 5.35
N HIS A 29 -3.74 -19.47 6.40
CA HIS A 29 -2.35 -19.09 6.69
C HIS A 29 -1.40 -19.47 5.55
N ALA A 30 -1.55 -20.66 4.96
CA ALA A 30 -0.74 -21.08 3.81
C ALA A 30 -0.99 -20.19 2.58
N TYR A 31 -2.26 -19.83 2.31
CA TYR A 31 -2.60 -18.87 1.28
C TYR A 31 -1.90 -17.53 1.54
N ILE A 32 -2.06 -16.94 2.72
CA ILE A 32 -1.44 -15.65 3.06
C ILE A 32 0.09 -15.72 2.92
N SER A 33 0.74 -16.74 3.49
CA SER A 33 2.18 -16.95 3.37
C SER A 33 2.66 -17.05 1.91
N SER A 34 1.91 -17.76 1.05
CA SER A 34 2.24 -17.84 -0.37
C SER A 34 2.22 -16.46 -1.05
N ARG A 35 1.30 -15.58 -0.64
CA ARG A 35 1.18 -14.23 -1.18
C ARG A 35 2.30 -13.32 -0.72
N PHE A 36 2.71 -13.44 0.54
CA PHE A 36 3.89 -12.76 1.06
C PHE A 36 5.16 -13.13 0.29
N ASN A 37 5.36 -14.42 -0.01
CA ASN A 37 6.48 -14.86 -0.83
C ASN A 37 6.44 -14.25 -2.25
N VAL A 38 5.24 -14.16 -2.86
CA VAL A 38 5.06 -13.50 -4.16
C VAL A 38 5.41 -12.01 -4.07
N PHE A 39 5.05 -11.30 -3.00
CA PHE A 39 5.44 -9.91 -2.82
C PHE A 39 6.95 -9.75 -2.71
N ALA A 40 7.62 -10.58 -1.90
CA ALA A 40 9.09 -10.53 -1.76
C ALA A 40 9.80 -10.73 -3.10
N GLN A 41 9.43 -11.76 -3.86
CA GLN A 41 10.00 -12.04 -5.18
C GLN A 41 9.73 -10.91 -6.18
N ASN A 42 8.52 -10.35 -6.17
CA ASN A 42 8.18 -9.22 -7.04
C ASN A 42 8.98 -7.97 -6.66
N ASN A 43 9.18 -7.71 -5.37
CA ASN A 43 9.94 -6.55 -4.90
C ASN A 43 11.40 -6.63 -5.37
N GLU A 44 12.05 -7.79 -5.27
CA GLU A 44 13.42 -8.00 -5.80
C GLU A 44 13.49 -7.77 -7.32
N ARG A 45 12.51 -8.30 -8.06
CA ARG A 45 12.45 -8.15 -9.52
C ARG A 45 12.26 -6.68 -9.92
N ILE A 46 11.33 -5.97 -9.27
CA ILE A 46 11.04 -4.57 -9.61
C ILE A 46 12.15 -3.65 -9.11
N TYR A 47 12.78 -3.96 -7.98
CA TYR A 47 14.01 -3.30 -7.54
C TYR A 47 15.07 -3.30 -8.64
N ALA A 48 15.40 -4.49 -9.17
CA ALA A 48 16.43 -4.60 -10.20
C ALA A 48 16.03 -3.85 -11.49
N GLN A 49 14.75 -3.83 -11.83
CA GLN A 49 14.24 -3.09 -12.98
C GLN A 49 14.36 -1.58 -12.81
N THR A 50 13.88 -1.04 -11.68
CA THR A 50 13.91 0.40 -11.38
C THR A 50 15.34 0.90 -11.18
N LEU A 51 16.25 0.08 -10.63
CA LEU A 51 17.66 0.42 -10.53
C LEU A 51 18.30 0.63 -11.90
N ARG A 52 18.05 -0.29 -12.85
CA ARG A 52 18.56 -0.16 -14.22
C ARG A 52 18.04 1.08 -14.92
N GLU A 53 16.75 1.39 -14.72
CA GLU A 53 16.14 2.61 -15.25
C GLU A 53 16.80 3.87 -14.69
N TYR A 54 16.96 3.95 -13.36
CA TYR A 54 17.65 5.07 -12.71
C TYR A 54 19.09 5.23 -13.20
N GLN A 55 19.84 4.14 -13.29
CA GLN A 55 21.22 4.14 -13.80
C GLN A 55 21.32 4.58 -15.26
N TYR A 56 20.35 4.19 -16.09
CA TYR A 56 20.30 4.63 -17.48
C TYR A 56 20.14 6.16 -17.56
N HIS A 57 19.20 6.76 -16.81
CA HIS A 57 19.01 8.21 -16.80
C HIS A 57 20.19 8.98 -16.20
N LEU A 58 20.87 8.39 -15.20
CA LEU A 58 22.13 8.95 -14.66
C LEU A 58 23.22 9.03 -15.73
N GLN A 59 23.38 7.98 -16.53
CA GLN A 59 24.41 7.89 -17.57
C GLN A 59 24.08 8.71 -18.82
N SER A 60 22.79 8.91 -19.11
CA SER A 60 22.33 9.65 -20.29
C SER A 60 22.22 11.16 -20.06
N GLN A 61 22.67 11.69 -18.92
CA GLN A 61 22.82 13.13 -18.75
C GLN A 61 23.91 13.65 -19.70
N SER A 62 23.50 14.16 -20.86
CA SER A 62 24.38 14.91 -21.75
C SER A 62 24.15 16.40 -21.58
N ASP A 63 25.20 17.21 -21.73
CA ASP A 63 25.18 18.68 -21.60
C ASP A 63 24.16 19.41 -22.51
N LYS A 64 23.48 18.70 -23.42
CA LYS A 64 22.56 19.27 -24.41
C LYS A 64 21.07 19.05 -24.12
N GLN A 65 20.70 18.17 -23.18
CA GLN A 65 19.30 17.90 -22.86
C GLN A 65 19.10 17.68 -21.36
N ASP A 66 18.30 18.55 -20.76
CA ASP A 66 18.04 18.56 -19.33
C ASP A 66 16.97 17.51 -18.97
N ASN A 67 17.45 16.33 -18.53
CA ASN A 67 16.61 15.19 -18.17
C ASN A 67 16.29 15.13 -16.65
N THR A 68 16.33 16.26 -15.95
CA THR A 68 16.20 16.28 -14.48
C THR A 68 14.90 15.67 -13.98
N PHE A 69 13.77 15.89 -14.68
CA PHE A 69 12.49 15.29 -14.29
C PHE A 69 12.46 13.77 -14.48
N GLU A 70 13.06 13.25 -15.55
CA GLU A 70 13.16 11.80 -15.76
C GLU A 70 14.01 11.16 -14.67
N LEU A 71 15.10 11.83 -14.29
CA LEU A 71 15.99 11.36 -13.23
C LEU A 71 15.30 11.37 -11.86
N ILE A 72 14.58 12.45 -11.51
CA ILE A 72 13.75 12.51 -10.30
C ILE A 72 12.72 11.37 -10.33
N SER A 73 11.99 11.23 -11.43
CA SER A 73 10.93 10.23 -11.56
C SER A 73 11.47 8.79 -11.43
N ALA A 74 12.60 8.49 -12.08
CA ALA A 74 13.25 7.18 -12.00
C ALA A 74 13.79 6.88 -10.60
N LEU A 75 14.43 7.86 -9.94
CA LEU A 75 14.91 7.70 -8.58
C LEU A 75 13.75 7.54 -7.58
N THR A 76 12.67 8.30 -7.74
CA THR A 76 11.45 8.19 -6.93
C THR A 76 10.85 6.78 -7.02
N ARG A 77 10.71 6.22 -8.24
CA ARG A 77 10.26 4.83 -8.42
C ARG A 77 11.19 3.82 -7.77
N HIS A 78 12.50 4.01 -7.91
CA HIS A 78 13.50 3.10 -7.36
C HIS A 78 13.53 3.15 -5.83
N LEU A 79 13.35 4.34 -5.24
CA LEU A 79 13.42 4.57 -3.80
C LEU A 79 12.41 3.71 -3.03
N THR A 80 11.20 3.50 -3.56
CA THR A 80 10.18 2.62 -2.95
C THR A 80 10.70 1.21 -2.65
N TYR A 81 11.47 0.63 -3.56
CA TYR A 81 12.01 -0.72 -3.41
C TYR A 81 13.36 -0.71 -2.71
N SER A 82 14.18 0.32 -2.96
CA SER A 82 15.44 0.55 -2.27
C SER A 82 15.23 0.62 -0.75
N ALA A 83 14.22 1.34 -0.28
CA ALA A 83 13.92 1.46 1.15
C ALA A 83 13.71 0.11 1.86
N GLN A 84 13.21 -0.89 1.14
CA GLN A 84 12.94 -2.24 1.63
C GLN A 84 14.18 -3.13 1.59
N LEU A 85 15.07 -2.94 0.61
CA LEU A 85 16.09 -3.93 0.24
C LEU A 85 17.54 -3.44 0.46
N ASP A 86 17.81 -2.16 0.24
CA ASP A 86 19.18 -1.61 0.34
C ASP A 86 19.62 -1.43 1.80
N PRO A 87 20.94 -1.30 2.05
CA PRO A 87 21.43 -0.79 3.33
C PRO A 87 20.83 0.59 3.66
N ILE A 88 20.58 0.85 4.95
CA ILE A 88 19.96 2.11 5.41
C ILE A 88 20.72 3.35 4.90
N GLU A 89 22.06 3.30 4.92
CA GLU A 89 22.91 4.40 4.45
C GLU A 89 22.67 4.71 2.97
N GLU A 90 22.55 3.69 2.12
CA GLU A 90 22.28 3.89 0.69
C GLU A 90 20.87 4.45 0.44
N VAL A 91 19.89 4.09 1.26
CA VAL A 91 18.53 4.65 1.18
C VAL A 91 18.57 6.14 1.54
N GLN A 92 19.28 6.49 2.61
CA GLN A 92 19.44 7.89 3.05
C GLN A 92 20.12 8.73 1.98
N GLN A 93 21.20 8.24 1.36
CA GLN A 93 21.86 8.93 0.24
C GLN A 93 20.90 9.19 -0.93
N LYS A 94 20.02 8.23 -1.26
CA LYS A 94 19.02 8.39 -2.33
C LYS A 94 17.93 9.41 -1.96
N ILE A 95 17.50 9.45 -0.69
CA ILE A 95 16.60 10.49 -0.17
C ILE A 95 17.26 11.88 -0.33
N ASP A 96 18.49 12.04 0.13
CA ASP A 96 19.22 13.30 0.06
C ASP A 96 19.44 13.75 -1.40
N THR A 97 19.67 12.79 -2.30
CA THR A 97 19.79 13.03 -3.74
C THR A 97 18.49 13.57 -4.33
N LEU A 98 17.34 12.99 -4.00
CA LEU A 98 16.03 13.51 -4.46
C LEU A 98 15.75 14.92 -3.95
N LEU A 99 16.04 15.19 -2.68
CA LEU A 99 15.88 16.52 -2.08
C LEU A 99 16.77 17.54 -2.79
N THR A 100 18.04 17.18 -3.04
CA THR A 100 18.98 18.02 -3.78
C THR A 100 18.51 18.32 -5.20
N TYR A 101 17.98 17.32 -5.92
CA TYR A 101 17.41 17.56 -7.25
C TYR A 101 16.24 18.52 -7.20
N SER A 102 15.32 18.35 -6.24
CA SER A 102 14.17 19.25 -6.05
C SER A 102 14.61 20.69 -5.78
N ASP A 103 15.60 20.89 -4.91
CA ASP A 103 16.13 22.20 -4.55
C ASP A 103 16.87 22.89 -5.71
N SER A 104 17.45 22.10 -6.62
CA SER A 104 18.16 22.60 -7.81
C SER A 104 17.25 23.01 -8.97
N LEU A 105 15.95 22.71 -8.91
CA LEU A 105 15.01 23.05 -9.97
C LEU A 105 14.86 24.57 -10.08
N ASN A 106 14.99 25.10 -11.30
CA ASN A 106 14.69 26.50 -11.59
C ASN A 106 13.19 26.80 -11.37
N MET A 107 12.84 28.09 -11.30
CA MET A 107 11.48 28.53 -10.97
C MET A 107 10.42 27.97 -11.93
N GLU A 108 10.69 27.96 -13.24
CA GLU A 108 9.75 27.44 -14.25
C GLU A 108 9.46 25.94 -14.05
N LYS A 109 10.48 25.16 -13.72
CA LYS A 109 10.34 23.72 -13.44
C LYS A 109 9.66 23.45 -12.11
N ARG A 110 9.96 24.25 -11.08
CA ARG A 110 9.23 24.18 -9.81
C ARG A 110 7.76 24.45 -10.05
N ILE A 111 7.41 25.48 -10.85
CA ILE A 111 6.03 25.77 -11.24
C ILE A 111 5.43 24.58 -12.02
N ALA A 112 6.15 24.01 -12.99
CA ALA A 112 5.64 22.86 -13.75
C ALA A 112 5.34 21.64 -12.86
N GLY A 113 6.19 21.33 -11.88
CA GLY A 113 5.93 20.27 -10.90
C GLY A 113 4.80 20.61 -9.92
N LEU A 114 4.73 21.86 -9.48
CA LEU A 114 3.68 22.35 -8.57
C LEU A 114 2.30 22.33 -9.22
N VAL A 115 2.18 22.75 -10.48
CA VAL A 115 0.91 22.83 -11.23
C VAL A 115 0.33 21.45 -11.55
N LEU A 116 1.15 20.40 -11.62
CA LEU A 116 0.67 19.05 -11.98
C LEU A 116 0.19 18.23 -10.78
N ASP A 117 0.94 18.20 -9.68
CA ASP A 117 0.56 17.46 -8.46
C ASP A 117 1.45 17.82 -7.23
N GLU A 118 2.02 19.03 -7.16
CA GLU A 118 2.90 19.48 -6.04
C GLU A 118 4.02 18.50 -5.60
N PHE A 119 4.57 17.71 -6.52
CA PHE A 119 5.52 16.64 -6.20
C PHE A 119 4.97 15.63 -5.17
N SER A 120 3.65 15.36 -5.22
CA SER A 120 2.93 14.43 -4.34
C SER A 120 3.62 13.06 -4.27
N SER A 121 4.07 12.56 -5.41
CA SER A 121 4.61 11.21 -5.58
C SER A 121 6.02 11.12 -5.01
N GLU A 122 6.83 12.15 -5.22
CA GLU A 122 8.16 12.30 -4.64
C GLU A 122 8.06 12.42 -3.11
N ASN A 123 7.19 13.31 -2.62
CA ASN A 123 6.98 13.51 -1.19
C ASN A 123 6.45 12.23 -0.52
N HIS A 124 5.50 11.55 -1.16
CA HIS A 124 5.02 10.24 -0.72
C HIS A 124 6.16 9.23 -0.64
N ALA A 125 6.94 9.06 -1.71
CA ALA A 125 8.04 8.10 -1.77
C ALA A 125 9.14 8.39 -0.74
N ILE A 126 9.53 9.66 -0.58
CA ILE A 126 10.53 10.09 0.42
C ILE A 126 10.05 9.77 1.83
N ASN A 127 8.81 10.13 2.17
CA ASN A 127 8.29 9.91 3.52
C ASN A 127 8.02 8.40 3.78
N MET A 128 7.61 7.64 2.77
CA MET A 128 7.57 6.17 2.86
C MET A 128 8.96 5.56 3.08
N ALA A 129 9.99 6.05 2.39
CA ALA A 129 11.36 5.58 2.58
C ALA A 129 11.90 5.93 3.97
N ARG A 130 11.63 7.13 4.47
CA ARG A 130 11.93 7.53 5.86
C ARG A 130 11.23 6.63 6.87
N ALA A 131 9.96 6.29 6.64
CA ALA A 131 9.22 5.38 7.50
C ALA A 131 9.85 3.98 7.53
N TRP A 132 10.25 3.45 6.36
CA TRP A 132 10.98 2.18 6.24
C TRP A 132 12.33 2.21 6.98
N VAL A 133 13.11 3.28 6.81
CA VAL A 133 14.39 3.46 7.52
C VAL A 133 14.18 3.45 9.04
N ALA A 134 13.24 4.27 9.54
CA ALA A 134 12.94 4.32 10.96
C ALA A 134 12.46 2.97 11.51
N TYR A 135 11.59 2.28 10.76
CA TYR A 135 11.10 0.95 11.13
C TYR A 135 12.25 -0.06 11.25
N ARG A 136 13.17 -0.07 10.28
CA ARG A 136 14.34 -0.96 10.29
C ARG A 136 15.35 -0.63 11.39
N GLN A 137 15.29 0.58 11.94
CA GLN A 137 16.08 1.01 13.11
C GLN A 137 15.38 0.73 14.44
N GLY A 138 14.12 0.28 14.42
CA GLY A 138 13.30 0.05 15.62
C GLY A 138 12.70 1.32 16.23
N ASP A 139 12.78 2.47 15.53
CA ASP A 139 12.18 3.72 15.99
C ASP A 139 10.74 3.84 15.48
N PHE A 140 9.81 3.19 16.20
CA PHE A 140 8.40 3.15 15.80
C PHE A 140 7.68 4.51 15.89
N ALA A 141 8.18 5.44 16.72
CA ALA A 141 7.65 6.80 16.77
C ALA A 141 7.99 7.56 15.48
N ALA A 142 9.24 7.49 15.03
CA ALA A 142 9.66 8.06 13.76
C ALA A 142 9.02 7.32 12.56
N THR A 143 8.82 6.00 12.66
CA THR A 143 8.05 5.22 11.66
C THR A 143 6.66 5.80 11.49
N GLN A 144 5.90 5.92 12.59
CA GLN A 144 4.53 6.42 12.53
C GLN A 144 4.48 7.87 12.02
N SER A 145 5.37 8.74 12.50
CA SER A 145 5.44 10.13 12.06
C SER A 145 5.69 10.24 10.56
N SER A 146 6.71 9.55 10.05
CA SER A 146 7.05 9.56 8.62
C SER A 146 5.97 8.91 7.76
N LEU A 147 5.35 7.84 8.26
CA LEU A 147 4.26 7.15 7.56
C LEU A 147 2.99 8.01 7.46
N MET A 148 2.68 8.83 8.47
CA MET A 148 1.56 9.78 8.35
C MET A 148 1.90 10.95 7.43
N ALA A 149 3.16 11.41 7.46
CA ALA A 149 3.65 12.46 6.56
C ALA A 149 3.65 12.02 5.09
N SER A 150 3.73 10.72 4.78
CA SER A 150 3.58 10.24 3.41
C SER A 150 2.15 10.41 2.87
N LEU A 151 1.18 10.63 3.75
CA LEU A 151 -0.22 10.89 3.39
C LEU A 151 -0.60 12.38 3.48
N ASP A 152 0.32 13.23 3.97
CA ASP A 152 0.06 14.66 4.18
C ASP A 152 0.40 15.45 2.92
N ILE A 153 -0.46 15.30 1.91
CA ILE A 153 -0.28 15.90 0.60
C ILE A 153 -1.54 16.70 0.27
N ASN A 154 -1.37 17.93 -0.23
CA ASN A 154 -2.48 18.75 -0.70
C ASN A 154 -3.06 18.14 -1.97
N GLU A 155 -4.36 17.83 -1.97
CA GLU A 155 -5.12 17.34 -3.13
C GLU A 155 -4.39 16.27 -3.97
N PRO A 156 -3.97 15.12 -3.39
CA PRO A 156 -3.12 14.18 -4.09
C PRO A 156 -3.91 13.48 -5.20
N MET A 157 -3.81 13.98 -6.43
CA MET A 157 -4.63 13.48 -7.55
C MET A 157 -4.34 11.99 -7.77
N LEU A 158 -3.08 11.59 -7.72
CA LEU A 158 -2.70 10.19 -7.90
C LEU A 158 -3.12 9.30 -6.73
N LEU A 159 -2.92 9.73 -5.48
CA LEU A 159 -3.27 8.90 -4.32
C LEU A 159 -4.78 8.79 -4.13
N SER A 160 -5.56 9.81 -4.50
CA SER A 160 -7.02 9.76 -4.45
C SER A 160 -7.62 8.77 -5.46
N VAL A 161 -6.93 8.53 -6.58
CA VAL A 161 -7.35 7.58 -7.62
C VAL A 161 -6.83 6.17 -7.33
N PHE A 162 -5.53 6.03 -7.11
CA PHE A 162 -4.86 4.71 -7.03
C PHE A 162 -4.70 4.18 -5.59
N GLY A 163 -4.80 5.05 -4.59
CA GLY A 163 -4.50 4.72 -3.20
C GLY A 163 -3.00 4.87 -2.87
N PRO A 164 -2.65 4.89 -1.58
CA PRO A 164 -1.26 4.98 -1.13
C PRO A 164 -0.55 3.63 -1.16
N ASP A 165 0.77 3.66 -0.99
CA ASP A 165 1.56 2.44 -0.80
C ASP A 165 1.25 1.77 0.56
N PHE A 166 0.89 0.48 0.52
CA PHE A 166 0.64 -0.37 1.68
C PHE A 166 1.80 -1.32 2.00
N SER A 167 2.96 -1.19 1.36
CA SER A 167 4.13 -2.07 1.55
C SER A 167 4.56 -2.16 3.01
N LEU A 168 4.84 -1.01 3.65
CA LEU A 168 5.22 -0.94 5.06
C LEU A 168 4.05 -1.28 5.99
N VAL A 169 2.83 -0.86 5.64
CA VAL A 169 1.61 -1.15 6.41
C VAL A 169 1.43 -2.67 6.58
N ARG A 170 1.68 -3.41 5.51
CA ARG A 170 1.63 -4.87 5.51
C ARG A 170 2.67 -5.46 6.47
N GLN A 171 3.91 -4.98 6.42
CA GLN A 171 4.98 -5.44 7.32
C GLN A 171 4.65 -5.12 8.79
N LEU A 172 4.26 -3.87 9.08
CA LEU A 172 3.87 -3.43 10.41
C LEU A 172 2.74 -4.29 11.00
N TYR A 173 1.75 -4.64 10.18
CA TYR A 173 0.66 -5.49 10.64
C TYR A 173 1.12 -6.90 11.00
N GLN A 174 2.00 -7.50 10.16
CA GLN A 174 2.58 -8.82 10.45
C GLN A 174 3.37 -8.85 11.75
N ASP A 175 4.07 -7.77 12.05
CA ASP A 175 4.88 -7.67 13.27
C ASP A 175 4.08 -7.24 14.51
N GLY A 176 2.75 -7.09 14.36
CA GLY A 176 1.85 -6.81 15.48
C GLY A 176 1.65 -5.31 15.77
N HIS A 177 2.17 -4.40 14.94
CA HIS A 177 1.98 -2.95 15.09
C HIS A 177 0.61 -2.46 14.56
N SER A 178 -0.45 -3.15 14.98
CA SER A 178 -1.82 -2.91 14.49
C SER A 178 -2.33 -1.49 14.73
N ASP A 179 -1.87 -0.80 15.77
CA ASP A 179 -2.33 0.55 16.08
C ASP A 179 -1.84 1.57 15.04
N ILE A 180 -0.55 1.48 14.63
CA ILE A 180 0.00 2.31 13.56
C ILE A 180 -0.76 2.07 12.25
N VAL A 181 -1.05 0.80 11.95
CA VAL A 181 -1.80 0.37 10.76
C VAL A 181 -3.21 0.95 10.74
N LYS A 182 -3.94 0.89 11.86
CA LYS A 182 -5.29 1.47 11.99
C LYS A 182 -5.26 2.98 11.79
N THR A 183 -4.28 3.68 12.35
CA THR A 183 -4.11 5.12 12.17
C THR A 183 -3.86 5.47 10.69
N PHE A 184 -2.99 4.72 10.01
CA PHE A 184 -2.73 4.91 8.58
C PHE A 184 -4.01 4.75 7.75
N ILE A 185 -4.71 3.62 7.92
CA ILE A 185 -5.96 3.32 7.20
C ILE A 185 -6.99 4.43 7.41
N LYS A 186 -7.12 4.90 8.65
CA LYS A 186 -8.06 5.99 8.98
C LYS A 186 -7.70 7.28 8.25
N LYS A 187 -6.41 7.65 8.21
CA LYS A 187 -5.96 8.86 7.50
C LYS A 187 -6.24 8.79 6.00
N THR A 188 -6.22 7.60 5.38
CA THR A 188 -6.56 7.47 3.94
C THR A 188 -8.01 7.86 3.61
N GLU A 189 -8.92 7.94 4.59
CA GLU A 189 -10.30 8.41 4.36
C GLU A 189 -10.36 9.89 3.93
N GLU A 190 -9.33 10.67 4.25
CA GLU A 190 -9.27 12.10 3.90
C GLU A 190 -9.21 12.33 2.39
N PHE A 191 -8.57 11.43 1.62
CA PHE A 191 -8.33 11.63 0.18
C PHE A 191 -8.73 10.43 -0.70
N TRP A 192 -8.67 9.19 -0.21
CA TRP A 192 -8.91 7.99 -1.03
C TRP A 192 -10.37 7.53 -0.93
N GLN A 193 -11.30 8.30 -1.50
CA GLN A 193 -12.74 8.21 -1.21
C GLN A 193 -13.57 7.36 -2.20
N THR A 194 -12.93 6.58 -3.08
CA THR A 194 -13.64 5.73 -4.04
C THR A 194 -14.49 4.66 -3.35
N ALA A 195 -15.54 4.18 -4.02
CA ALA A 195 -16.38 3.10 -3.48
C ALA A 195 -15.57 1.83 -3.15
N GLU A 196 -14.59 1.52 -3.99
CA GLU A 196 -13.68 0.39 -3.78
C GLU A 196 -12.73 0.61 -2.60
N ALA A 197 -12.15 1.81 -2.47
CA ALA A 197 -11.32 2.17 -1.32
C ALA A 197 -12.08 2.03 0.01
N ASN A 198 -13.32 2.53 0.06
CA ASN A 198 -14.20 2.39 1.21
C ASN A 198 -14.48 0.91 1.54
N ARG A 199 -14.72 0.09 0.52
CA ARG A 199 -14.95 -1.35 0.67
C ARG A 199 -13.72 -2.09 1.20
N LEU A 200 -12.53 -1.75 0.70
CA LEU A 200 -11.25 -2.30 1.18
C LEU A 200 -11.02 -1.95 2.64
N ARG A 201 -11.08 -0.66 3.00
CA ARG A 201 -10.91 -0.20 4.38
C ARG A 201 -11.86 -0.88 5.34
N PHE A 202 -13.15 -0.93 5.00
CA PHE A 202 -14.15 -1.62 5.82
C PHE A 202 -13.77 -3.09 6.02
N THR A 203 -13.39 -3.78 4.94
CA THR A 203 -13.03 -5.20 5.00
C THR A 203 -11.79 -5.42 5.86
N TRP A 204 -10.74 -4.63 5.67
CA TRP A 204 -9.53 -4.71 6.51
C TRP A 204 -9.84 -4.44 7.98
N GLN A 205 -10.70 -3.47 8.29
CA GLN A 205 -11.14 -3.22 9.67
C GLN A 205 -11.85 -4.43 10.28
N GLN A 206 -12.74 -5.10 9.54
CA GLN A 206 -13.39 -6.31 10.03
C GLN A 206 -12.40 -7.46 10.24
N MET A 207 -11.46 -7.64 9.31
CA MET A 207 -10.41 -8.65 9.43
C MET A 207 -9.47 -8.37 10.61
N MET A 208 -9.13 -7.10 10.89
CA MET A 208 -8.32 -6.71 12.06
C MET A 208 -9.07 -6.96 13.38
N ILE A 209 -10.39 -6.72 13.44
CA ILE A 209 -11.22 -7.02 14.62
C ILE A 209 -11.21 -8.52 14.94
N LEU A 210 -11.14 -9.36 13.91
CA LEU A 210 -11.14 -10.81 14.01
C LEU A 210 -9.73 -11.43 14.05
N ASP A 211 -8.69 -10.60 14.19
CA ASP A 211 -7.28 -11.02 14.28
C ASP A 211 -6.85 -11.93 13.11
N CYS A 212 -7.29 -11.57 11.90
CA CYS A 212 -6.95 -12.28 10.68
C CYS A 212 -5.65 -11.72 10.11
N GLN A 213 -4.77 -12.55 9.56
CA GLN A 213 -3.67 -12.03 8.73
C GLN A 213 -4.23 -11.28 7.51
N ILE A 214 -3.62 -10.18 7.08
CA ILE A 214 -4.13 -9.31 6.00
C ILE A 214 -3.00 -9.00 5.01
N GLN A 215 -3.31 -8.95 3.71
CA GLN A 215 -2.34 -8.58 2.66
C GLN A 215 -2.36 -7.09 2.30
N PHE A 216 -3.43 -6.38 2.66
CA PHE A 216 -3.73 -5.01 2.23
C PHE A 216 -3.79 -4.91 0.70
N THR A 217 -4.50 -5.85 0.08
CA THR A 217 -4.76 -5.86 -1.36
C THR A 217 -6.22 -6.25 -1.66
N SER A 218 -6.66 -6.05 -2.89
CA SER A 218 -8.04 -6.37 -3.31
C SER A 218 -8.43 -7.83 -3.13
N SER A 219 -7.46 -8.75 -3.11
CA SER A 219 -7.69 -10.16 -2.78
C SER A 219 -8.29 -10.38 -1.40
N ASP A 220 -8.09 -9.46 -0.45
CA ASP A 220 -8.63 -9.58 0.90
C ASP A 220 -10.16 -9.47 0.91
N LEU A 221 -10.77 -8.83 -0.10
CA LEU A 221 -12.23 -8.83 -0.26
C LEU A 221 -12.78 -10.24 -0.47
N LEU A 222 -12.13 -11.02 -1.33
CA LEU A 222 -12.51 -12.40 -1.60
C LEU A 222 -12.19 -13.29 -0.40
N GLN A 223 -11.04 -13.08 0.25
CA GLN A 223 -10.70 -13.88 1.42
C GLN A 223 -11.64 -13.62 2.60
N ALA A 224 -12.06 -12.38 2.82
CA ALA A 224 -13.08 -12.06 3.82
C ALA A 224 -14.39 -12.82 3.55
N GLN A 225 -14.84 -12.90 2.29
CA GLN A 225 -16.01 -13.71 1.92
C GLN A 225 -15.79 -15.20 2.21
N ASN A 226 -14.63 -15.74 1.83
CA ASN A 226 -14.26 -17.13 2.08
C ASN A 226 -14.15 -17.46 3.58
N LEU A 227 -13.84 -16.47 4.42
CA LEU A 227 -13.80 -16.55 5.87
C LEU A 227 -15.18 -16.35 6.52
N GLY A 228 -16.23 -16.05 5.72
CA GLY A 228 -17.56 -15.71 6.24
C GLY A 228 -17.62 -14.34 6.94
N ILE A 229 -16.63 -13.48 6.74
CA ILE A 229 -16.58 -12.14 7.30
C ILE A 229 -17.50 -11.23 6.51
N ARG A 230 -18.33 -10.46 7.21
CA ARG A 230 -19.22 -9.47 6.59
C ARG A 230 -18.39 -8.47 5.79
N THR A 231 -18.53 -8.48 4.48
CA THR A 231 -17.98 -7.44 3.59
C THR A 231 -19.02 -6.37 3.30
N TYR A 232 -18.60 -5.16 2.95
CA TYR A 232 -19.51 -4.12 2.46
C TYR A 232 -20.23 -4.64 1.20
N SER A 233 -21.55 -4.84 1.28
CA SER A 233 -22.38 -5.11 0.12
C SER A 233 -22.72 -3.76 -0.49
N ALA A 234 -22.08 -3.40 -1.61
CA ALA A 234 -22.63 -2.35 -2.44
C ALA A 234 -24.03 -2.81 -2.86
N GLN A 235 -25.09 -2.12 -2.42
CA GLN A 235 -26.36 -2.23 -3.12
C GLN A 235 -26.08 -1.85 -4.58
N PRO A 236 -26.54 -2.63 -5.57
CA PRO A 236 -26.54 -2.12 -6.93
C PRO A 236 -27.36 -0.83 -6.93
N LEU A 237 -26.80 0.23 -7.50
CA LEU A 237 -27.56 1.43 -7.82
C LEU A 237 -28.80 0.97 -8.59
N LYS A 238 -29.97 1.20 -8.01
CA LYS A 238 -31.26 0.97 -8.67
C LYS A 238 -31.45 1.98 -9.79
#